data_AF-A0A2N2ZS60-F1
#
_entry.id   AF-A0A2N2ZS60-F1
#
_cell.length_a   1.000
_cell.length_b   1.000
_cell.length_c   1.000
_cell.angle_alpha   90.00
_cell.angle_beta   90.00
_cell.angle_gamma   90.00
#
_symmetry.space_group_name_H-M   'P 1'
#
loop_
_entity.id
_entity.type
_entity.pdbx_description
1 polymer ?
#
loop_
_entity_poly.entity_id
_entity_poly.type
_entity_poly.pdbx_seq_one_letter_code
_entity_poly.pdbx_strand_id
1 'polypeptide(L)'
;NPEFKGSKAIFLKPAFQKPLFTKRCIVIADAFIAWSTGILPKPYLFYLREHKHPIGLAGLYDIWIDPATKTEIHSFTIITVAANSLIRGIQSYRMPVILSYGQESRWLKQNLSLAEILGMLNKCPSKQMNGYLLSNKIDQPGPYSKEMLSPQGPRLLSEEFPPPLPQQSYYGHKKKSSDNTKTLGDLRR
;
A
#
# COMPACT_ATOMS: atom_id res chain seq x y z
N ASN A 1 -13.97 -7.92 17.82
CA ASN A 1 -14.78 -9.11 17.51
C ASN A 1 -14.17 -9.79 16.27
N PRO A 2 -13.48 -10.94 16.43
CA PRO A 2 -12.86 -11.69 15.33
C PRO A 2 -13.87 -12.28 14.33
N GLU A 3 -15.14 -12.37 14.73
CA GLU A 3 -16.31 -12.77 13.93
C GLU A 3 -17.12 -11.56 13.44
N PHE A 4 -16.52 -10.35 13.36
CA PHE A 4 -17.21 -9.18 12.81
C PHE A 4 -17.55 -9.40 11.33
N LYS A 5 -18.76 -9.94 11.09
CA LYS A 5 -19.52 -9.91 9.84
C LYS A 5 -20.30 -8.61 9.70
N GLY A 6 -19.94 -7.59 10.50
CA GLY A 6 -20.76 -6.39 10.62
C GLY A 6 -20.93 -5.70 9.29
N SER A 7 -22.10 -5.10 9.12
CA SER A 7 -22.48 -4.38 7.92
C SER A 7 -21.40 -3.37 7.56
N LYS A 8 -21.32 -3.02 6.27
CA LYS A 8 -20.54 -1.90 5.77
C LYS A 8 -21.19 -0.58 6.24
N ALA A 9 -21.54 -0.47 7.53
CA ALA A 9 -22.19 0.65 8.22
C ALA A 9 -21.32 1.93 8.27
N ILE A 10 -20.38 2.07 7.34
CA ILE A 10 -19.68 3.33 7.09
C ILE A 10 -20.69 4.45 6.83
N PHE A 11 -21.80 4.14 6.16
CA PHE A 11 -22.90 5.08 5.92
C PHE A 11 -23.70 5.45 7.18
N LEU A 12 -23.53 4.76 8.32
CA LEU A 12 -24.15 5.18 9.58
C LEU A 12 -23.32 6.22 10.32
N LYS A 13 -22.03 6.35 9.99
CA LYS A 13 -21.12 7.29 10.65
C LYS A 13 -21.30 8.69 10.05
N PRO A 14 -21.66 9.72 10.83
CA PRO A 14 -21.90 11.08 10.32
C PRO A 14 -20.74 11.63 9.48
N ALA A 15 -19.50 11.38 9.92
CA ALA A 15 -18.28 11.80 9.22
C ALA A 15 -18.12 11.21 7.80
N PHE A 16 -18.80 10.11 7.49
CA PHE A 16 -18.66 9.43 6.19
C PHE A 16 -19.92 9.44 5.34
N GLN A 17 -21.09 9.77 5.91
CA GLN A 17 -22.36 9.78 5.20
C GLN A 17 -22.30 10.55 3.88
N LYS A 18 -21.89 11.81 3.92
CA LYS A 18 -21.80 12.65 2.72
C LYS A 18 -20.59 12.31 1.84
N PRO A 19 -19.35 12.20 2.38
CA PRO A 19 -18.19 11.86 1.57
C PRO A 19 -18.33 10.53 0.82
N LEU A 20 -19.03 9.56 1.39
CA LEU A 20 -19.26 8.26 0.74
C LEU A 20 -19.93 8.38 -0.63
N PHE A 21 -20.77 9.41 -0.85
CA PHE A 21 -21.48 9.61 -2.12
C PHE A 21 -20.78 10.60 -3.06
N THR A 22 -20.11 11.62 -2.53
CA THR A 22 -19.64 12.77 -3.34
C THR A 22 -18.13 12.96 -3.32
N LYS A 23 -17.41 12.38 -2.37
CA LYS A 23 -15.97 12.60 -2.16
C LYS A 23 -15.20 11.30 -2.03
N ARG A 24 -15.41 10.39 -2.98
CA ARG A 24 -14.62 9.16 -3.12
C ARG A 24 -13.31 9.46 -3.85
N CYS A 25 -12.21 8.91 -3.36
CA CYS A 25 -10.89 8.99 -3.97
C CYS A 25 -10.20 7.63 -3.98
N ILE A 26 -9.10 7.53 -4.71
CA ILE A 26 -8.21 6.35 -4.70
C ILE A 26 -6.91 6.78 -4.02
N VAL A 27 -6.52 6.04 -2.98
CA VAL A 27 -5.21 6.21 -2.35
C VAL A 27 -4.28 5.18 -2.98
N ILE A 28 -3.25 5.66 -3.68
CA ILE A 28 -2.29 4.83 -4.41
C ILE A 28 -1.15 4.45 -3.45
N ALA A 29 -0.77 3.18 -3.43
CA ALA A 29 0.36 2.67 -2.67
C ALA A 29 0.97 1.44 -3.37
N ASP A 30 2.19 1.04 -3.05
CA ASP A 30 2.74 -0.26 -3.47
C ASP A 30 2.34 -1.39 -2.51
N ALA A 31 2.17 -1.05 -1.24
CA ALA A 31 1.90 -1.96 -0.14
C ALA A 31 1.29 -1.20 1.05
N PHE A 32 0.81 -1.93 2.05
CA PHE A 32 0.46 -1.36 3.35
C PHE A 32 1.11 -2.16 4.48
N ILE A 33 1.27 -1.52 5.64
CA ILE A 33 1.85 -2.13 6.83
C ILE A 33 0.73 -2.37 7.85
N ALA A 34 0.73 -3.54 8.46
CA ALA A 34 -0.11 -3.84 9.61
C ALA A 34 0.72 -4.53 10.69
N TRP A 35 0.40 -4.24 11.94
CA TRP A 35 1.10 -4.80 13.09
C TRP A 35 0.35 -6.02 13.62
N SER A 36 1.09 -6.99 14.12
CA SER A 36 0.52 -8.06 14.92
C SER A 36 0.02 -7.53 16.27
N THR A 37 -0.91 -8.23 16.91
CA THR A 37 -1.30 -7.90 18.29
C THR A 37 -0.40 -8.59 19.30
N GLY A 38 -0.27 -8.02 20.51
CA GLY A 38 0.50 -8.60 21.61
C GLY A 38 1.33 -7.57 22.38
N ILE A 39 2.15 -8.04 23.33
CA ILE A 39 3.02 -7.19 24.17
C ILE A 39 4.07 -6.46 23.34
N LEU A 40 4.59 -7.10 22.30
CA LEU A 40 5.52 -6.49 21.35
C LEU A 40 4.98 -6.68 19.91
N PRO A 41 4.11 -5.75 19.44
CA PRO A 41 3.60 -5.74 18.08
C PRO A 41 4.74 -5.77 17.06
N LYS A 42 4.62 -6.64 16.06
CA LYS A 42 5.60 -6.75 14.97
C LYS A 42 5.01 -6.19 13.67
N PRO A 43 5.71 -5.33 12.93
CA PRO A 43 5.23 -4.78 11.67
C PRO A 43 5.36 -5.80 10.54
N TYR A 44 4.30 -5.94 9.74
CA TYR A 44 4.28 -6.75 8.52
C TYR A 44 3.88 -5.89 7.34
N LEU A 45 4.62 -6.01 6.25
CA LEU A 45 4.28 -5.40 4.97
C LEU A 45 3.44 -6.38 4.15
N PHE A 46 2.33 -5.91 3.59
CA PHE A 46 1.42 -6.68 2.74
C PHE A 46 1.31 -6.06 1.34
N TYR A 47 1.39 -6.90 0.32
CA TYR A 47 1.36 -6.53 -1.10
C TYR A 47 0.52 -7.52 -1.91
N LEU A 48 0.12 -7.14 -3.13
CA LEU A 48 -0.51 -8.07 -4.08
C LEU A 48 0.55 -8.90 -4.81
N ARG A 49 0.28 -10.20 -4.93
CA ARG A 49 1.12 -11.15 -5.67
C ARG A 49 1.11 -10.85 -7.17
N GLU A 50 1.96 -11.55 -7.91
CA GLU A 50 2.03 -11.48 -9.38
C GLU A 50 2.35 -10.07 -9.90
N HIS A 51 3.15 -9.30 -9.15
CA HIS A 51 3.57 -7.93 -9.50
C HIS A 51 2.40 -6.96 -9.77
N LYS A 52 1.25 -7.17 -9.11
CA LYS A 52 0.08 -6.30 -9.21
C LYS A 52 0.22 -5.05 -8.35
N HIS A 53 1.19 -4.19 -8.69
CA HIS A 53 1.40 -2.89 -8.07
C HIS A 53 1.50 -1.78 -9.15
N PRO A 54 1.12 -0.54 -8.84
CA PRO A 54 0.59 -0.09 -7.54
C PRO A 54 -0.83 -0.61 -7.26
N ILE A 55 -1.23 -0.60 -5.99
CA ILE A 55 -2.57 -0.93 -5.52
C ILE A 55 -3.41 0.33 -5.35
N GLY A 56 -4.69 0.25 -5.73
CA GLY A 56 -5.68 1.30 -5.48
C GLY A 56 -6.48 1.01 -4.21
N LEU A 57 -6.33 1.82 -3.17
CA LEU A 57 -7.11 1.71 -1.94
C LEU A 57 -8.35 2.61 -2.02
N ALA A 58 -9.51 2.07 -1.64
CA ALA A 58 -10.74 2.86 -1.58
C ALA A 58 -10.64 3.92 -0.48
N GLY A 59 -10.61 5.19 -0.86
CA GLY A 59 -10.53 6.32 0.05
C GLY A 59 -11.74 7.23 -0.02
N LEU A 60 -11.90 8.03 1.03
CA LEU A 60 -12.77 9.20 1.06
C LEU A 60 -11.91 10.42 1.35
N TYR A 61 -12.24 11.57 0.77
CA TYR A 61 -11.59 12.83 1.09
C TYR A 61 -12.60 13.87 1.57
N ASP A 62 -12.11 14.88 2.30
CA ASP A 62 -12.90 16.04 2.66
C ASP A 62 -12.02 17.29 2.68
N ILE A 63 -12.67 18.43 2.48
CA ILE A 63 -12.07 19.75 2.53
C ILE A 63 -12.77 20.46 3.68
N TRP A 64 -12.04 20.64 4.77
CA TRP A 64 -12.51 21.42 5.91
C TRP A 64 -11.98 22.85 5.79
N ILE A 65 -12.85 23.82 6.00
CA ILE A 65 -12.47 25.23 5.99
C ILE A 65 -12.44 25.72 7.42
N ASP A 66 -11.29 26.21 7.86
CA ASP A 66 -11.13 26.79 9.18
C ASP A 66 -12.03 28.04 9.31
N PRO A 67 -12.98 28.07 10.27
CA PRO A 67 -13.89 29.19 10.41
C PRO A 67 -13.17 30.49 10.80
N ALA A 68 -12.05 30.41 11.53
CA ALA A 68 -11.27 31.55 12.01
C ALA A 68 -10.26 32.02 10.95
N THR A 69 -9.48 31.10 10.38
CA THR A 69 -8.38 31.48 9.46
C THR A 69 -8.78 31.48 7.99
N LYS A 70 -9.95 30.91 7.64
CA LYS A 70 -10.42 30.65 6.27
C LYS A 70 -9.48 29.76 5.45
N THR A 71 -8.54 29.08 6.10
CA THR A 71 -7.62 28.14 5.46
C THR A 71 -8.34 26.83 5.12
N GLU A 72 -8.07 26.29 3.94
CA GLU A 72 -8.54 24.97 3.54
C GLU A 72 -7.60 23.87 4.04
N ILE A 73 -8.17 22.85 4.69
CA ILE A 73 -7.49 21.62 5.06
C ILE A 73 -8.04 20.49 4.21
N HIS A 74 -7.18 19.98 3.33
CA HIS A 74 -7.46 18.83 2.49
C HIS A 74 -7.04 17.57 3.23
N SER A 75 -7.98 16.67 3.50
CA SER A 75 -7.73 15.44 4.24
C SER A 75 -8.37 14.24 3.56
N PHE A 76 -7.88 13.05 3.87
CA PHE A 76 -8.44 11.82 3.36
C PHE A 76 -8.39 10.71 4.41
N THR A 77 -9.17 9.66 4.17
CA THR A 77 -9.18 8.44 4.96
C THR A 77 -9.25 7.23 4.05
N ILE A 78 -8.66 6.12 4.48
CA ILE A 78 -8.72 4.84 3.78
C ILE A 78 -9.84 4.00 4.39
N ILE A 79 -10.74 3.51 3.55
CA ILE A 79 -11.81 2.60 3.98
C ILE A 79 -11.19 1.25 4.33
N THR A 80 -11.53 0.75 5.52
CA THR A 80 -11.11 -0.58 5.98
C THR A 80 -12.29 -1.55 6.06
N VAL A 81 -12.00 -2.84 5.95
CA VAL A 81 -12.92 -3.96 6.15
C VAL A 81 -12.31 -4.98 7.11
N ALA A 82 -13.06 -6.01 7.48
CA ALA A 82 -12.53 -7.12 8.26
C ALA A 82 -11.38 -7.80 7.51
N ALA A 83 -10.30 -8.10 8.23
CA ALA A 83 -9.13 -8.78 7.69
C ALA A 83 -9.48 -10.16 7.11
N ASN A 84 -8.80 -10.51 6.01
CA ASN A 84 -8.83 -11.86 5.45
C ASN A 84 -7.98 -12.83 6.30
N SER A 85 -7.96 -14.12 5.92
CA SER A 85 -7.23 -15.16 6.67
C SER A 85 -5.73 -14.91 6.80
N LEU A 86 -5.09 -14.28 5.80
CA LEU A 86 -3.66 -13.98 5.81
C LEU A 86 -3.31 -12.97 6.90
N ILE A 87 -4.04 -11.85 6.95
CA ILE A 87 -3.82 -10.76 7.92
C ILE A 87 -4.30 -11.19 9.31
N ARG A 88 -5.37 -11.99 9.39
CA ARG A 88 -5.78 -12.64 10.65
C ARG A 88 -4.71 -13.58 11.20
N GLY A 89 -3.85 -14.15 10.36
CA GLY A 89 -2.74 -15.00 10.78
C GLY A 89 -1.74 -14.29 11.70
N ILE A 90 -1.60 -12.97 11.55
CA ILE A 90 -0.81 -12.13 12.47
C ILE A 90 -1.66 -11.50 13.59
N GLN A 91 -2.90 -11.98 13.77
CA GLN A 91 -3.88 -11.46 14.74
C GLN A 91 -4.34 -10.01 14.49
N SER A 92 -4.12 -9.47 13.29
CA SER A 92 -4.71 -8.18 12.89
C SER A 92 -6.12 -8.37 12.35
N TYR A 93 -7.04 -7.46 12.71
CA TYR A 93 -8.48 -7.62 12.47
C TYR A 93 -9.03 -6.79 11.31
N ARG A 94 -8.24 -5.86 10.78
CA ARG A 94 -8.68 -4.92 9.74
C ARG A 94 -7.69 -4.90 8.60
N MET A 95 -8.20 -4.62 7.41
CA MET A 95 -7.39 -4.42 6.21
C MET A 95 -8.00 -3.28 5.38
N PRO A 96 -7.20 -2.56 4.59
CA PRO A 96 -7.75 -1.60 3.64
C PRO A 96 -8.56 -2.32 2.56
N VAL A 97 -9.57 -1.63 2.02
CA VAL A 97 -10.26 -2.09 0.81
C VAL A 97 -9.35 -1.83 -0.37
N ILE A 98 -8.83 -2.91 -0.95
CA ILE A 98 -8.07 -2.88 -2.21
C ILE A 98 -9.08 -3.02 -3.34
N LEU A 99 -9.19 -2.00 -4.19
CA LEU A 99 -10.03 -2.04 -5.38
C LEU A 99 -9.46 -3.07 -6.36
N SER A 100 -10.34 -3.92 -6.90
CA SER A 100 -9.94 -4.86 -7.95
C SER A 100 -9.74 -4.11 -9.27
N TYR A 101 -8.88 -4.62 -10.13
CA TYR A 101 -8.64 -4.06 -11.45
C TYR A 101 -9.96 -3.80 -12.21
N GLY A 102 -10.11 -2.58 -12.71
CA GLY A 102 -11.31 -2.08 -13.40
C GLY A 102 -12.37 -1.49 -12.47
N GLN A 103 -12.33 -1.75 -11.16
CA GLN A 103 -13.23 -1.12 -10.19
C GLN A 103 -12.79 0.29 -9.80
N GLU A 104 -11.54 0.68 -10.06
CA GLU A 104 -11.01 2.02 -9.79
C GLU A 104 -11.85 3.10 -10.47
N SER A 105 -12.08 2.94 -11.78
CA SER A 105 -12.91 3.89 -12.54
C SER A 105 -14.35 3.88 -12.06
N ARG A 106 -14.89 2.70 -11.70
CA ARG A 106 -16.25 2.60 -11.14
C ARG A 106 -16.34 3.32 -9.80
N TRP A 107 -15.37 3.15 -8.91
CA TRP A 107 -15.30 3.77 -7.59
C TRP A 107 -15.40 5.30 -7.68
N LEU A 108 -14.79 5.90 -8.70
CA LEU A 108 -14.79 7.34 -8.94
C LEU A 108 -16.04 7.87 -9.65
N LYS A 109 -16.89 7.01 -10.25
CA LYS A 109 -18.12 7.46 -10.92
C LYS A 109 -19.05 8.15 -9.91
N GLN A 110 -19.58 9.30 -10.27
CA GLN A 110 -20.64 9.95 -9.49
C GLN A 110 -21.96 9.20 -9.62
N ASN A 111 -22.92 9.47 -8.72
CA ASN A 111 -24.30 8.96 -8.78
C ASN A 111 -24.47 7.44 -8.64
N LEU A 112 -23.53 6.76 -7.97
CA LEU A 112 -23.73 5.36 -7.57
C LEU A 112 -24.72 5.26 -6.42
N SER A 113 -25.58 4.24 -6.47
CA SER A 113 -26.44 3.89 -5.34
C SER A 113 -25.62 3.38 -4.14
N LEU A 114 -26.19 3.46 -2.94
CA LEU A 114 -25.54 2.93 -1.73
C LEU A 114 -25.18 1.45 -1.92
N ALA A 115 -26.08 0.64 -2.49
CA ALA A 115 -25.84 -0.77 -2.74
C ALA A 115 -24.62 -1.02 -3.63
N GLU A 116 -24.44 -0.23 -4.69
CA GLU A 116 -23.27 -0.33 -5.58
C GLU A 116 -21.98 0.07 -4.88
N ILE A 117 -22.01 1.18 -4.11
CA ILE A 117 -20.84 1.64 -3.35
C ILE A 117 -20.41 0.57 -2.35
N LEU A 118 -21.37 0.11 -1.54
CA LEU A 118 -21.12 -0.95 -0.58
C LEU A 118 -20.65 -2.21 -1.30
N GLY A 119 -21.21 -2.56 -2.46
CA GLY A 119 -20.82 -3.71 -3.27
C GLY A 119 -19.33 -3.75 -3.63
N MET A 120 -18.64 -2.61 -3.70
CA MET A 120 -17.18 -2.54 -3.99
C MET A 120 -16.30 -2.70 -2.75
N LEU A 121 -16.83 -2.52 -1.53
CA LEU A 121 -16.05 -2.56 -0.28
C LEU A 121 -15.79 -4.00 0.20
N ASN A 122 -15.04 -4.78 -0.57
CA ASN A 122 -14.80 -6.19 -0.27
C ASN A 122 -13.38 -6.44 0.27
N LYS A 123 -13.22 -7.54 1.01
CA LYS A 123 -11.90 -8.04 1.41
C LYS A 123 -11.16 -8.56 0.18
N CYS A 124 -9.89 -8.19 0.01
CA CYS A 124 -9.05 -8.82 -0.98
C CYS A 124 -8.82 -10.31 -0.59
N PRO A 125 -8.97 -11.27 -1.52
CA PRO A 125 -8.70 -12.68 -1.25
C PRO A 125 -7.27 -12.91 -0.74
N SER A 126 -7.13 -13.72 0.31
CA SER A 126 -5.80 -14.01 0.91
C SER A 126 -4.80 -14.60 -0.10
N LYS A 127 -5.27 -15.41 -1.05
CA LYS A 127 -4.43 -16.02 -2.10
C LYS A 127 -3.84 -15.01 -3.09
N GLN A 128 -4.44 -13.82 -3.23
CA GLN A 128 -3.96 -12.74 -4.09
C GLN A 128 -2.93 -11.83 -3.40
N MET A 129 -2.74 -12.02 -2.10
CA MET A 129 -1.85 -11.21 -1.28
C MET A 129 -0.71 -12.05 -0.76
N ASN A 130 0.38 -11.38 -0.40
CA ASN A 130 1.42 -11.96 0.42
C ASN A 130 1.93 -10.89 1.39
N GLY A 131 2.80 -11.27 2.30
CA GLY A 131 3.44 -10.33 3.20
C GLY A 131 4.69 -10.89 3.83
N TYR A 132 5.44 -10.03 4.52
CA TYR A 132 6.63 -10.41 5.26
C TYR A 132 6.85 -9.50 6.46
N LEU A 133 7.60 -10.04 7.43
CA LEU A 133 8.01 -9.33 8.63
C LEU A 133 8.98 -8.20 8.27
N LEU A 134 8.74 -7.02 8.83
CA LEU A 134 9.65 -5.88 8.79
C LEU A 134 10.47 -5.76 10.07
N SER A 135 11.48 -4.90 10.02
CA SER A 135 12.19 -4.47 11.23
C SER A 135 11.33 -3.49 12.03
N ASN A 136 11.36 -3.60 13.36
CA ASN A 136 10.74 -2.62 14.27
C ASN A 136 11.32 -1.20 14.14
N LYS A 137 12.40 -1.02 13.37
CA LYS A 137 12.92 0.31 13.00
C LYS A 137 11.85 1.20 12.34
N ILE A 138 10.84 0.62 11.69
CA ILE A 138 9.72 1.36 11.08
C ILE A 138 8.90 2.19 12.07
N ASP A 139 8.93 1.83 13.36
CA ASP A 139 8.20 2.55 14.41
C ASP A 139 9.01 3.72 14.98
N GLN A 140 10.30 3.82 14.64
CA GLN A 140 11.17 4.89 15.14
C GLN A 140 10.99 6.16 14.31
N PRO A 141 10.84 7.33 14.95
CA PRO A 141 10.77 8.60 14.24
C PRO A 141 12.11 8.88 13.54
N GLY A 142 12.06 9.25 12.26
CA GLY A 142 13.25 9.54 11.46
C GLY A 142 12.93 9.53 9.98
N PRO A 143 13.94 9.80 9.11
CA PRO A 143 13.75 9.67 7.67
C PRO A 143 13.47 8.21 7.33
N TYR A 144 12.34 7.94 6.69
CA TYR A 144 12.05 6.61 6.17
C TYR A 144 13.02 6.29 5.03
N SER A 145 13.64 5.11 5.07
CA SER A 145 14.57 4.64 4.05
C SER A 145 14.09 3.33 3.42
N LYS A 146 14.56 3.03 2.20
CA LYS A 146 14.19 1.81 1.48
C LYS A 146 14.58 0.54 2.24
N GLU A 147 15.69 0.59 2.96
CA GLU A 147 16.21 -0.51 3.77
C GLU A 147 15.24 -0.91 4.87
N MET A 148 14.43 0.03 5.40
CA MET A 148 13.42 -0.25 6.42
C MET A 148 12.29 -1.17 5.92
N LEU A 149 12.08 -1.22 4.60
CA LEU A 149 11.10 -2.09 3.95
C LEU A 149 11.68 -3.47 3.58
N SER A 150 12.93 -3.74 3.98
CA SER A 150 13.59 -5.01 3.69
C SER A 150 12.98 -6.15 4.52
N PRO A 151 12.74 -7.33 3.93
CA PRO A 151 12.23 -8.47 4.66
C PRO A 151 13.17 -8.93 5.80
N GLN A 152 12.62 -9.17 6.98
CA GLN A 152 13.30 -9.75 8.15
C GLN A 152 12.95 -11.24 8.35
N GLY A 153 12.38 -11.88 7.33
CA GLY A 153 11.96 -13.27 7.39
C GLY A 153 11.36 -13.75 6.08
N PRO A 154 10.94 -15.03 6.02
CA PRO A 154 10.27 -15.58 4.85
C PRO A 154 8.94 -14.88 4.60
N ARG A 155 8.43 -15.05 3.38
CA ARG A 155 7.06 -14.66 3.05
C ARG A 155 6.06 -15.51 3.84
N LEU A 156 4.91 -14.91 4.14
CA LEU A 156 3.81 -15.59 4.86
C LEU A 156 3.20 -16.72 4.02
N LEU A 157 3.16 -16.56 2.69
CA LEU A 157 2.80 -17.60 1.74
C LEU A 157 4.00 -17.90 0.82
N SER A 158 4.12 -19.15 0.38
CA SER A 158 5.11 -19.51 -0.64
C SER A 158 4.83 -18.75 -1.94
N GLU A 159 5.87 -18.15 -2.50
CA GLU A 159 5.79 -17.37 -3.72
C GLU A 159 7.10 -17.53 -4.49
N GLU A 160 7.00 -17.98 -5.73
CA GLU A 160 8.11 -17.97 -6.66
C GLU A 160 8.20 -16.56 -7.23
N PHE A 161 9.34 -15.90 -7.04
CA PHE A 161 9.62 -14.68 -7.76
C PHE A 161 10.14 -15.07 -9.15
N PRO A 162 9.58 -14.52 -10.25
CA PRO A 162 10.28 -14.61 -11.51
C PRO A 162 11.69 -14.04 -11.30
N PRO A 163 12.71 -14.59 -11.98
CA PRO A 163 14.06 -14.08 -11.88
C PRO A 163 14.04 -12.56 -12.13
N PRO A 164 14.84 -11.78 -11.38
CA PRO A 164 14.86 -10.34 -11.56
C PRO A 164 15.05 -10.04 -13.04
N LEU A 165 14.20 -9.16 -13.59
CA LEU A 165 14.34 -8.73 -14.97
C LEU A 165 15.80 -8.31 -15.18
N PRO A 166 16.46 -8.74 -16.27
CA PRO A 166 17.80 -8.29 -16.58
C PRO A 166 17.83 -6.77 -16.44
N GLN A 167 18.82 -6.24 -15.72
CA GLN A 167 19.05 -4.79 -15.65
C GLN A 167 19.50 -4.30 -17.03
N GLN A 168 18.63 -4.34 -18.04
CA GLN A 168 18.80 -3.54 -19.23
C GLN A 168 18.49 -2.11 -18.84
N SER A 169 19.55 -1.30 -18.77
CA SER A 169 19.45 0.13 -18.64
C SER A 169 18.60 0.67 -19.79
N TYR A 170 17.32 0.94 -19.55
CA TYR A 170 16.45 1.62 -20.52
C TYR A 170 16.95 3.06 -20.83
N TYR A 171 17.79 3.62 -19.96
CA TYR A 171 18.58 4.81 -20.24
C TYR A 171 20.01 4.40 -20.55
N GLY A 172 20.42 4.56 -21.81
CA GLY A 172 21.73 4.19 -22.36
C GLY A 172 22.92 4.99 -21.80
N HIS A 173 23.17 4.92 -20.50
CA HIS A 173 24.45 5.34 -19.94
C HIS A 173 25.42 4.17 -19.95
N LYS A 174 26.19 4.05 -21.04
CA LYS A 174 27.45 3.30 -21.02
C LYS A 174 28.34 3.91 -19.92
N LYS A 175 28.56 3.18 -18.83
CA LYS A 175 29.67 3.50 -17.91
C LYS A 175 30.96 3.36 -18.71
N LYS A 176 31.68 4.48 -18.94
CA LYS A 176 33.07 4.43 -19.39
C LYS A 176 33.86 3.69 -18.31
N SER A 177 34.50 2.57 -18.67
CA SER A 177 35.49 1.96 -17.79
C SER A 177 36.68 2.92 -17.71
N SER A 178 37.05 3.29 -16.49
CA SER A 178 38.29 4.00 -16.21
C SER A 178 39.35 2.95 -15.94
N ASP A 179 39.88 2.35 -17.01
CA ASP A 179 41.11 1.57 -16.93
C ASP A 179 42.27 2.53 -17.19
N ASN A 180 42.92 2.97 -16.12
CA ASN A 180 44.10 3.82 -16.18
C ASN A 180 45.31 2.99 -15.74
N THR A 181 45.72 2.07 -16.61
CA THR A 181 47.03 1.41 -16.54
C THR A 181 47.95 2.11 -17.54
N LYS A 182 48.69 3.11 -17.06
CA LYS A 182 49.88 3.60 -17.76
C LYS A 182 51.07 2.76 -17.31
N THR A 183 51.60 1.94 -18.22
CA THR A 183 52.96 1.41 -18.13
C THR A 183 53.83 2.05 -19.21
N LEU A 184 55.06 2.34 -18.79
CA LEU A 184 56.20 2.99 -19.47
C LEU A 184 56.45 2.56 -20.93
N GLY A 185 57.01 3.48 -21.72
CA GLY A 185 57.85 3.12 -22.86
C GLY A 185 58.04 4.23 -23.91
N ASP A 186 59.17 4.94 -23.80
CA ASP A 186 59.98 5.57 -24.86
C ASP A 186 59.42 6.69 -25.76
N LEU A 187 60.12 7.84 -25.77
CA LEU A 187 60.97 8.28 -26.89
C LEU A 187 61.60 9.69 -26.65
N ARG A 188 62.95 9.73 -26.68
CA ARG A 188 63.83 10.82 -27.14
C ARG A 188 64.11 12.03 -26.22
N ARG A 189 65.24 11.97 -25.51
CA ARG A 189 66.48 12.69 -25.85
C ARG A 189 67.68 11.95 -25.26
#